data_AF-A0A9P6SY63-F1
#
_entry.id   AF-A0A9P6SY63-F1
#
_cell.length_a   1.000
_cell.length_b   1.000
_cell.length_c   1.000
_cell.angle_alpha   90.00
_cell.angle_beta   90.00
_cell.angle_gamma   90.00
#
_symmetry.space_group_name_H-M   'P 1'
#
loop_
_entity.id
_entity.type
_entity.pdbx_description
1 polymer ?
#
loop_
_entity_poly.entity_id
_entity_poly.type
_entity_poly.pdbx_seq_one_letter_code
_entity_poly.pdbx_strand_id
1 'polypeptide(L)'
;MTDDIKVRDPKKMPPLLLKLSEKKAEKLHWLGVSYGLTAPLHKFWSKAGYVPVYLRQTPNDLTGEHTCVMLRTLESSQTQTQCDPMWLSSFAKDFHHRFQSLLSFQFRSFSATLALSILESARAAKQANADDEASEEDKNSTGVLVKRLREGQVSRELVDALFSAYDLKRLEGYANQVLDYHVILDLVPLVASIWFDGRVDNSEFKLTNIQAALLLAVGLQRKTIDDFEKEIGLSASQLLAFFIKMIRKFSDLFKEQKTLAYTEEINNARATISAQQSNKSTGGNKAKRDVTKEEQWDPNTEDLDDELGKEGRERLRELQKASLGDVEKMYAIAKDDSVDWSMAEAQIDKKGKSTVVSVKNPESTKKRNLVMGGTANDVLAKEAKELVRGKASRRDGGKSAKRRKV
;
A
#
# COMPACT_ATOMS: atom_id res chain seq x y z
N MET A 1 12.59 20.83 73.21
CA MET A 1 11.62 21.88 72.85
C MET A 1 10.31 21.47 73.46
N THR A 2 9.91 22.14 74.53
CA THR A 2 8.64 21.93 75.23
C THR A 2 7.54 22.62 74.43
N ASP A 3 6.72 21.85 73.73
CA ASP A 3 5.49 22.38 73.13
C ASP A 3 4.51 22.69 74.25
N ASP A 4 4.39 23.98 74.54
CA ASP A 4 3.47 24.52 75.54
C ASP A 4 2.05 24.53 74.94
N ILE A 5 1.28 23.49 75.21
CA ILE A 5 -0.09 23.30 74.68
C ILE A 5 -1.02 24.30 75.38
N LYS A 6 -1.18 25.49 74.80
CA LYS A 6 -2.17 26.51 75.20
C LYS A 6 -3.19 26.74 74.09
N VAL A 7 -4.46 26.92 74.47
CA VAL A 7 -5.53 27.30 73.54
C VAL A 7 -5.19 28.66 72.92
N ARG A 8 -4.96 28.68 71.60
CA ARG A 8 -4.57 29.90 70.86
C ARG A 8 -5.77 30.83 70.73
N ASP A 9 -5.53 32.12 70.91
CA ASP A 9 -6.55 33.18 70.81
C ASP A 9 -7.17 33.20 69.40
N PRO A 10 -8.50 33.02 69.24
CA PRO A 10 -9.17 32.97 67.95
C PRO A 10 -8.94 34.21 67.07
N LYS A 11 -8.65 35.36 67.68
CA LYS A 11 -8.40 36.62 66.96
C LYS A 11 -7.00 36.68 66.32
N LYS A 12 -6.07 35.84 66.76
CA LYS A 12 -4.70 35.76 66.23
C LYS A 12 -4.49 34.61 65.24
N MET A 13 -5.52 33.79 65.01
CA MET A 13 -5.41 32.68 64.07
C MET A 13 -5.60 33.18 62.64
N PRO A 14 -4.77 32.74 61.68
CA PRO A 14 -5.03 32.99 60.28
C PRO A 14 -6.38 32.37 59.89
N PRO A 15 -7.09 32.95 58.90
CA PRO A 15 -8.34 32.38 58.43
C PRO A 15 -8.09 30.98 57.86
N LEU A 16 -9.06 30.08 58.07
CA LEU A 16 -8.97 28.69 57.59
C LEU A 16 -8.87 28.62 56.06
N LEU A 17 -9.54 29.54 55.37
CA LEU A 17 -9.56 29.65 53.92
C LEU A 17 -9.11 31.05 53.51
N LEU A 18 -8.33 31.11 52.44
CA LEU A 18 -7.97 32.34 51.73
C LEU A 18 -8.54 32.25 50.32
N LYS A 19 -8.88 33.40 49.71
CA LYS A 19 -9.30 33.38 48.31
C LYS A 19 -8.10 33.07 47.45
N LEU A 20 -8.28 32.20 46.45
CA LEU A 20 -7.19 31.82 45.55
C LEU A 20 -6.59 33.03 44.81
N SER A 21 -7.42 34.04 44.51
CA SER A 21 -7.00 35.30 43.88
C SER A 21 -6.04 36.14 44.72
N GLU A 22 -6.03 35.94 46.04
CA GLU A 22 -5.18 36.68 46.97
C GLU A 22 -3.80 36.01 47.14
N LYS A 23 -3.65 34.76 46.69
CA LYS A 23 -2.39 34.02 46.71
C LYS A 23 -1.71 34.09 45.35
N LYS A 24 -0.54 34.72 45.29
CA LYS A 24 0.31 34.71 44.09
C LYS A 24 0.75 33.27 43.79
N ALA A 25 0.52 32.83 42.55
CA ALA A 25 0.94 31.50 42.11
C ALA A 25 2.48 31.42 42.04
N GLU A 26 3.01 30.27 42.46
CA GLU A 26 4.41 29.91 42.22
C GLU A 26 4.62 29.62 40.75
N LYS A 27 5.80 29.95 40.24
CA LYS A 27 6.14 29.69 38.84
C LYS A 27 6.56 28.23 38.72
N LEU A 28 5.78 27.43 38.00
CA LEU A 28 5.98 26.00 37.82
C LEU A 28 6.22 25.69 36.34
N HIS A 29 7.13 24.78 36.06
CA HIS A 29 7.46 24.35 34.69
C HIS A 29 6.53 23.26 34.16
N TRP A 30 6.06 22.38 35.04
CA TRP A 30 5.21 21.26 34.67
C TRP A 30 4.35 20.82 35.85
N LEU A 31 3.25 20.12 35.53
CA LEU A 31 2.40 19.42 36.48
C LEU A 31 2.43 17.94 36.16
N GLY A 32 2.42 17.12 37.20
CA GLY A 32 2.40 15.66 37.07
C GLY A 32 1.29 15.05 37.89
N VAL A 33 0.76 13.95 37.40
CA VAL A 33 -0.21 13.11 38.10
C VAL A 33 0.30 11.68 38.14
N SER A 34 0.03 11.00 39.26
CA SER A 34 0.33 9.58 39.46
C SER A 34 -0.94 8.90 39.96
N TYR A 35 -1.44 7.91 39.22
CA TYR A 35 -2.71 7.24 39.53
C TYR A 35 -2.70 5.78 39.07
N GLY A 36 -3.63 4.97 39.60
CA GLY A 36 -3.87 3.61 39.11
C GLY A 36 -4.60 3.63 37.77
N LEU A 37 -4.04 2.99 36.75
CA LEU A 37 -4.49 3.08 35.37
C LEU A 37 -5.86 2.43 35.18
N THR A 38 -6.86 3.26 34.91
CA THR A 38 -8.20 2.84 34.48
C THR A 38 -8.62 3.64 33.24
N ALA A 39 -9.51 3.08 32.41
CA ALA A 39 -10.00 3.76 31.20
C ALA A 39 -10.65 5.13 31.48
N PRO A 40 -11.49 5.29 32.53
CA PRO A 40 -12.09 6.59 32.84
C PRO A 40 -11.06 7.63 33.27
N LEU A 41 -10.09 7.26 34.12
CA LEU A 41 -9.05 8.18 34.58
C LEU A 41 -8.08 8.56 33.46
N HIS A 42 -7.67 7.60 32.63
CA HIS A 42 -6.82 7.89 31.47
C HIS A 42 -7.52 8.87 30.51
N LYS A 43 -8.81 8.65 30.22
CA LYS A 43 -9.60 9.56 29.39
C LYS A 43 -9.76 10.94 30.01
N PHE A 44 -9.90 11.03 31.34
CA PHE A 44 -9.97 12.30 32.06
C PHE A 44 -8.67 13.10 31.91
N TRP A 45 -7.51 12.47 32.18
CA TRP A 45 -6.21 13.16 32.14
C TRP A 45 -5.75 13.49 30.72
N SER A 46 -5.97 12.59 29.76
CA SER A 46 -5.68 12.87 28.34
C SER A 46 -6.50 14.04 27.80
N LYS A 47 -7.79 14.14 28.13
CA LYS A 47 -8.62 15.32 27.80
C LYS A 47 -8.14 16.59 28.48
N ALA A 48 -7.57 16.49 29.68
CA ALA A 48 -6.97 17.60 30.39
C ALA A 48 -5.59 18.02 29.83
N GLY A 49 -5.12 17.41 28.74
CA GLY A 49 -3.85 17.74 28.09
C GLY A 49 -2.63 17.13 28.78
N TYR A 50 -2.80 16.09 29.60
CA TYR A 50 -1.68 15.34 30.17
C TYR A 50 -1.22 14.24 29.21
N VAL A 51 0.09 14.02 29.19
CA VAL A 51 0.78 13.08 28.31
C VAL A 51 1.38 11.96 29.16
N PRO A 52 1.16 10.68 28.81
CA PRO A 52 1.76 9.57 29.55
C PRO A 52 3.26 9.49 29.27
N VAL A 53 4.03 9.32 30.34
CA VAL A 53 5.50 9.22 30.26
C VAL A 53 6.01 7.92 30.88
N TYR A 54 5.26 7.34 31.82
CA TYR A 54 5.65 6.09 32.45
C TYR A 54 4.44 5.27 32.87
N LEU A 55 4.55 3.95 32.70
CA LEU A 55 3.59 2.98 33.19
C LEU A 55 4.33 1.82 33.85
N ARG A 56 4.00 1.53 35.09
CA ARG A 56 4.61 0.44 35.86
C ARG A 56 4.17 -0.92 35.30
N GLN A 57 5.10 -1.84 35.09
CA GLN A 57 4.78 -3.19 34.63
C GLN A 57 4.12 -4.02 35.72
N THR A 58 4.58 -3.97 36.97
CA THR A 58 3.93 -4.71 38.05
C THR A 58 2.68 -3.98 38.53
N PRO A 59 1.50 -4.62 38.56
CA PRO A 59 0.32 -4.05 39.17
C PRO A 59 0.54 -3.86 40.68
N ASN A 60 -0.23 -2.97 41.29
CA ASN A 60 -0.26 -2.83 42.74
C ASN A 60 -1.04 -3.99 43.37
N ASP A 61 -0.51 -4.62 44.42
CA ASP A 61 -1.12 -5.81 45.02
C ASP A 61 -2.49 -5.53 45.64
N LEU A 62 -2.73 -4.30 46.12
CA LEU A 62 -3.99 -3.92 46.76
C LEU A 62 -5.11 -3.66 45.74
N THR A 63 -4.80 -3.02 44.62
CA THR A 63 -5.82 -2.57 43.64
C THR A 63 -5.83 -3.37 42.35
N GLY A 64 -4.77 -4.12 42.05
CA GLY A 64 -4.55 -4.80 40.77
C GLY A 64 -4.24 -3.85 39.60
N GLU A 65 -4.17 -2.53 39.86
CA GLU A 65 -3.97 -1.51 38.83
C GLU A 65 -2.49 -1.16 38.65
N HIS A 66 -2.13 -0.76 37.43
CA HIS A 66 -0.78 -0.31 37.11
C HIS A 66 -0.63 1.18 37.38
N THR A 67 0.41 1.60 38.09
CA THR A 67 0.66 3.03 38.32
C THR A 67 1.09 3.72 37.02
N CYS A 68 0.33 4.72 36.60
CA CYS A 68 0.60 5.56 35.43
C CYS A 68 1.02 6.96 35.88
N VAL A 69 2.10 7.47 35.29
CA VAL A 69 2.56 8.85 35.47
C VAL A 69 2.34 9.61 34.17
N MET A 70 1.58 10.69 34.26
CA MET A 70 1.34 11.60 33.15
C MET A 70 1.78 13.02 33.51
N LEU A 71 2.37 13.72 32.56
CA LEU A 71 2.92 15.06 32.73
C LEU A 71 2.22 16.04 31.79
N ARG A 72 2.17 17.31 32.20
CA ARG A 72 1.72 18.42 31.39
C ARG A 72 2.68 19.58 31.57
N THR A 73 3.22 20.09 30.47
CA THR A 73 4.04 21.30 30.47
C THR A 73 3.18 22.53 30.73
N LEU A 74 3.77 23.52 31.41
CA LEU A 74 3.18 24.83 31.64
C LEU A 74 4.00 25.90 30.90
N GLU A 75 3.32 26.98 30.53
CA GLU A 75 3.99 28.11 29.90
C GLU A 75 5.01 28.71 30.87
N SER A 76 6.29 28.61 30.51
CA SER A 76 7.43 28.97 31.36
C SER A 76 8.10 30.28 30.93
N SER A 77 7.44 31.07 30.06
CA SER A 77 7.98 32.28 29.40
C SER A 77 8.55 33.32 30.36
N GLN A 78 8.14 33.33 31.63
CA GLN A 78 8.57 34.30 32.65
C GLN A 78 9.46 33.70 33.74
N THR A 79 9.96 32.46 33.60
CA THR A 79 10.86 31.82 34.58
C THR A 79 12.33 32.04 34.25
N GLN A 80 13.18 32.09 35.29
CA GLN A 80 14.63 32.26 35.13
C GLN A 80 15.28 31.04 34.45
N THR A 81 14.69 29.86 34.64
CA THR A 81 15.14 28.61 34.03
C THR A 81 14.21 28.29 32.89
N GLN A 82 14.72 28.30 31.66
CA GLN A 82 13.99 27.86 30.48
C GLN A 82 14.22 26.37 30.28
N CYS A 83 13.14 25.62 30.02
CA CYS A 83 13.20 24.22 29.62
C CYS A 83 13.00 24.13 28.11
N ASP A 84 13.67 23.17 27.48
CA ASP A 84 13.46 22.84 26.07
C ASP A 84 11.97 22.52 25.81
N PRO A 85 11.26 23.22 24.91
CA PRO A 85 9.85 22.92 24.64
C PRO A 85 9.61 21.46 24.22
N MET A 86 10.63 20.78 23.67
CA MET A 86 10.53 19.43 23.12
C MET A 86 10.86 18.31 24.13
N TRP A 87 11.22 18.62 25.39
CA TRP A 87 11.58 17.56 26.35
C TRP A 87 10.41 16.58 26.55
N LEU A 88 9.20 17.08 26.79
CA LEU A 88 8.04 16.23 27.07
C LEU A 88 7.67 15.36 25.88
N SER A 89 7.72 15.89 24.65
CA SER A 89 7.44 15.11 23.44
C SER A 89 8.50 14.05 23.17
N SER A 90 9.78 14.32 23.51
CA SER A 90 10.86 13.33 23.45
C SER A 90 10.65 12.17 24.43
N PHE A 91 10.26 12.47 25.67
CA PHE A 91 9.90 11.45 26.65
C PHE A 91 8.64 10.67 26.27
N ALA A 92 7.63 11.36 25.71
CA ALA A 92 6.42 10.72 25.22
C ALA A 92 6.72 9.76 24.06
N LYS A 93 7.65 10.12 23.16
CA LYS A 93 8.10 9.27 22.05
C LYS A 93 8.81 8.02 22.55
N ASP A 94 9.72 8.17 23.51
CA ASP A 94 10.39 7.03 24.14
C ASP A 94 9.39 6.12 24.88
N PHE A 95 8.45 6.71 25.64
CA PHE A 95 7.35 5.99 26.27
C PHE A 95 6.52 5.22 25.24
N HIS A 96 6.14 5.84 24.13
CA HIS A 96 5.35 5.22 23.06
C HIS A 96 6.05 3.97 22.51
N HIS A 97 7.34 4.06 22.18
CA HIS A 97 8.12 2.94 21.66
C HIS A 97 8.29 1.81 22.70
N ARG A 98 8.58 2.17 23.96
CA ARG A 98 8.68 1.18 25.05
C ARG A 98 7.35 0.52 25.32
N PHE A 99 6.25 1.27 25.32
CA PHE A 99 4.92 0.75 25.55
C PHE A 99 4.53 -0.25 24.46
N GLN A 100 4.78 0.06 23.18
CA GLN A 100 4.57 -0.90 22.08
C GLN A 100 5.31 -2.22 22.31
N SER A 101 6.58 -2.14 22.71
CA SER A 101 7.40 -3.34 23.00
C SER A 101 6.85 -4.14 24.19
N LEU A 102 6.30 -3.45 25.19
CA LEU A 102 5.78 -4.04 26.43
C LEU A 102 4.34 -4.58 26.31
N LEU A 103 3.62 -4.27 25.24
CA LEU A 103 2.21 -4.66 25.05
C LEU A 103 1.98 -6.18 25.04
N SER A 104 2.96 -6.96 24.59
CA SER A 104 2.88 -8.43 24.53
C SER A 104 3.18 -9.11 25.88
N PHE A 105 3.78 -8.39 26.83
CA PHE A 105 4.15 -8.93 28.14
C PHE A 105 3.01 -8.71 29.14
N GLN A 106 3.29 -8.04 30.25
CA GLN A 106 2.33 -7.82 31.33
C GLN A 106 1.11 -7.01 30.90
N PHE A 107 1.24 -6.18 29.87
CA PHE A 107 0.15 -5.35 29.34
C PHE A 107 -0.75 -6.09 28.33
N ARG A 108 -0.51 -7.40 28.09
CA ARG A 108 -1.40 -8.24 27.28
C ARG A 108 -2.80 -8.35 27.88
N SER A 109 -2.93 -8.26 29.21
CA SER A 109 -4.21 -8.31 29.92
C SER A 109 -5.09 -7.07 29.72
N PHE A 110 -4.53 -5.96 29.25
CA PHE A 110 -5.29 -4.73 29.05
C PHE A 110 -6.24 -4.84 27.87
N SER A 111 -7.43 -4.25 27.98
CA SER A 111 -8.32 -4.09 26.83
C SER A 111 -7.59 -3.37 25.69
N ALA A 112 -7.75 -3.88 24.48
CA ALA A 112 -7.13 -3.29 23.29
C ALA A 112 -7.52 -1.81 23.08
N THR A 113 -8.75 -1.43 23.45
CA THR A 113 -9.24 -0.05 23.36
C THR A 113 -8.50 0.89 24.30
N LEU A 114 -8.18 0.44 25.52
CA LEU A 114 -7.40 1.21 26.49
C LEU A 114 -5.93 1.32 26.06
N ALA A 115 -5.34 0.24 25.55
CA ALA A 115 -3.99 0.29 25.02
C ALA A 115 -3.88 1.25 23.82
N LEU A 116 -4.89 1.26 22.94
CA LEU A 116 -4.97 2.19 21.83
C LEU A 116 -5.07 3.65 22.31
N SER A 117 -5.92 3.95 23.30
CA SER A 117 -6.05 5.32 23.82
C SER A 117 -4.76 5.82 24.46
N ILE A 118 -3.99 4.94 25.11
CA ILE A 118 -2.68 5.28 25.67
C ILE A 118 -1.69 5.65 24.56
N LEU A 119 -1.59 4.84 23.51
CA LEU A 119 -0.72 5.14 22.36
C LEU A 119 -1.13 6.43 21.65
N GLU A 120 -2.43 6.66 21.46
CA GLU A 120 -2.94 7.91 20.87
C GLU A 120 -2.58 9.13 21.72
N SER A 121 -2.72 9.03 23.06
CA SER A 121 -2.34 10.11 23.97
C SER A 121 -0.83 10.39 24.00
N ALA A 122 0.00 9.35 23.84
CA ALA A 122 1.44 9.52 23.71
C ALA A 122 1.83 10.16 22.37
N ARG A 123 1.12 9.81 21.28
CA ARG A 123 1.31 10.40 19.95
C ARG A 123 0.83 11.85 19.89
N ALA A 124 -0.28 12.20 20.54
CA ALA A 124 -0.83 13.56 20.53
C ALA A 124 0.17 14.61 21.06
N ALA A 125 1.03 14.24 22.00
CA ALA A 125 2.13 15.08 22.50
C ALA A 125 3.13 15.48 21.41
N LYS A 126 3.24 14.67 20.34
CA LYS A 126 4.11 14.95 19.19
C LYS A 126 3.51 16.03 18.29
N GLN A 127 2.19 16.13 18.19
CA GLN A 127 1.49 17.05 17.28
C GLN A 127 1.36 18.45 17.90
N ALA A 128 1.09 18.54 19.20
CA ALA A 128 0.94 19.83 19.89
C ALA A 128 2.19 20.74 19.77
N ASN A 129 3.39 20.16 19.72
CA ASN A 129 4.63 20.93 19.55
C ASN A 129 5.06 21.07 18.08
N ALA A 130 4.55 20.23 17.16
CA ALA A 130 4.89 20.31 15.74
C ALA A 130 4.17 21.49 15.05
N ASP A 131 2.99 21.86 15.54
CA ASP A 131 2.24 23.03 15.07
C ASP A 131 2.92 24.35 15.48
N ASP A 132 3.70 24.36 16.58
CA ASP A 132 4.49 25.52 17.04
C ASP A 132 5.85 25.65 16.33
N GLU A 133 6.39 24.59 15.72
CA GLU A 133 7.68 24.56 15.01
C GLU A 133 7.57 24.67 13.48
N ALA A 134 6.39 24.98 12.94
CA ALA A 134 6.26 25.32 11.52
C ALA A 134 6.95 26.64 11.13
N SER A 135 7.49 27.38 12.11
CA SER A 135 8.33 28.56 11.90
C SER A 135 9.78 28.28 12.30
N GLU A 136 10.60 28.08 11.26
CA GLU A 136 12.04 28.41 11.17
C GLU A 136 13.02 27.74 12.17
N GLU A 137 14.15 27.27 11.62
CA GLU A 137 15.37 26.85 12.35
C GLU A 137 15.48 25.37 12.79
N ASP A 138 15.65 24.45 11.83
CA ASP A 138 16.61 23.35 12.05
C ASP A 138 17.18 22.78 10.74
N LYS A 139 18.17 23.50 10.19
CA LYS A 139 18.93 23.15 8.97
C LYS A 139 20.15 22.24 9.27
N ASN A 140 20.13 21.43 10.32
CA ASN A 140 21.18 20.43 10.52
C ASN A 140 20.86 19.17 9.70
N SER A 141 21.70 18.88 8.70
CA SER A 141 21.55 17.77 7.75
C SER A 141 21.38 16.40 8.41
N THR A 142 21.95 16.21 9.60
CA THR A 142 21.81 15.02 10.44
C THR A 142 20.45 14.94 11.13
N GLY A 143 19.92 16.09 11.57
CA GLY A 143 18.56 16.20 12.12
C GLY A 143 17.51 15.88 11.08
N VAL A 144 17.66 16.39 9.86
CA VAL A 144 16.78 16.06 8.72
C VAL A 144 16.87 14.59 8.33
N LEU A 145 18.06 13.97 8.33
CA LEU A 145 18.20 12.54 8.05
C LEU A 145 17.61 11.67 9.16
N VAL A 146 17.85 12.00 10.43
CA VAL A 146 17.24 11.28 11.57
C VAL A 146 15.72 11.51 11.62
N LYS A 147 15.25 12.69 11.24
CA LYS A 147 13.83 13.03 11.06
C LYS A 147 13.23 12.21 9.90
N ARG A 148 13.88 12.12 8.74
CA ARG A 148 13.44 11.24 7.62
C ARG A 148 13.54 9.74 7.93
N LEU A 149 14.50 9.31 8.75
CA LEU A 149 14.66 7.92 9.18
C LEU A 149 13.64 7.52 10.27
N ARG A 150 13.23 8.47 11.12
CA ARG A 150 12.33 8.23 12.27
C ARG A 150 10.89 8.72 12.08
N GLU A 151 10.65 9.62 11.14
CA GLU A 151 9.33 10.08 10.63
C GLU A 151 9.08 9.53 9.22
N GLY A 152 9.88 8.54 8.82
CA GLY A 152 9.92 8.00 7.48
C GLY A 152 8.54 7.54 7.06
N GLN A 153 7.99 8.23 6.06
CA GLN A 153 7.03 7.64 5.15
C GLN A 153 7.51 6.23 4.78
N VAL A 154 6.58 5.29 4.62
CA VAL A 154 6.91 3.91 4.22
C VAL A 154 7.71 3.95 2.91
N SER A 155 9.04 3.87 3.01
CA SER A 155 9.93 3.88 1.85
C SER A 155 10.10 2.47 1.31
N ARG A 156 10.43 2.36 0.02
CA ARG A 156 10.77 1.07 -0.59
C ARG A 156 11.86 0.33 0.18
N GLU A 157 12.92 1.04 0.58
CA GLU A 157 14.04 0.46 1.33
C GLU A 157 13.59 -0.18 2.65
N LEU A 158 12.69 0.49 3.37
CA LEU A 158 12.11 -0.05 4.60
C LEU A 158 11.26 -1.29 4.32
N VAL A 159 10.44 -1.26 3.26
CA VAL A 159 9.61 -2.42 2.88
C VAL A 159 10.49 -3.60 2.47
N ASP A 160 11.53 -3.38 1.67
CA ASP A 160 12.46 -4.43 1.23
C ASP A 160 13.34 -4.96 2.38
N ALA A 161 13.63 -4.13 3.39
CA ALA A 161 14.37 -4.55 4.59
C ALA A 161 13.50 -5.38 5.55
N LEU A 162 12.20 -5.08 5.64
CA LEU A 162 11.28 -5.75 6.58
C LEU A 162 10.56 -6.96 5.97
N PHE A 163 10.31 -6.96 4.66
CA PHE A 163 9.51 -7.99 3.99
C PHE A 163 10.24 -8.58 2.78
N SER A 164 10.25 -9.91 2.70
CA SER A 164 10.65 -10.60 1.48
C SER A 164 9.59 -10.43 0.38
N ALA A 165 9.99 -10.63 -0.88
CA ALA A 165 9.04 -10.67 -2.01
C ALA A 165 7.97 -11.77 -1.83
N TYR A 166 8.30 -12.86 -1.13
CA TYR A 166 7.34 -13.91 -0.80
C TYR A 166 6.34 -13.46 0.26
N ASP A 167 6.77 -12.65 1.23
CA ASP A 167 5.90 -12.14 2.30
C ASP A 167 4.83 -11.20 1.75
N LEU A 168 5.21 -10.34 0.81
CA LEU A 168 4.27 -9.48 0.12
C LEU A 168 3.25 -10.26 -0.71
N LYS A 169 3.67 -11.35 -1.36
CA LYS A 169 2.76 -12.28 -2.05
C LYS A 169 1.82 -13.00 -1.07
N ARG A 170 2.29 -13.34 0.13
CA ARG A 170 1.44 -13.93 1.18
C ARG A 170 0.39 -12.94 1.67
N LEU A 171 0.78 -11.68 1.93
CA LEU A 171 -0.16 -10.61 2.31
C LEU A 171 -1.22 -10.39 1.22
N GLU A 172 -0.81 -10.37 -0.03
CA GLU A 172 -1.73 -10.27 -1.17
C GLU A 172 -2.64 -11.50 -1.29
N GLY A 173 -2.10 -12.71 -1.13
CA GLY A 173 -2.86 -13.96 -1.17
C GLY A 173 -3.94 -14.02 -0.08
N TYR A 174 -3.62 -13.52 1.13
CA TYR A 174 -4.61 -13.36 2.20
C TYR A 174 -5.63 -12.27 1.89
N ALA A 175 -5.18 -11.11 1.41
CA ALA A 175 -6.08 -10.02 1.02
C ALA A 175 -7.12 -10.48 -0.02
N ASN A 176 -6.70 -11.32 -0.97
CA ASN A 176 -7.53 -11.94 -2.01
C ASN A 176 -8.30 -13.19 -1.55
N GLN A 177 -8.28 -13.51 -0.24
CA GLN A 177 -9.01 -14.64 0.36
C GLN A 177 -8.60 -16.03 -0.17
N VAL A 178 -7.38 -16.16 -0.69
CA VAL A 178 -6.83 -17.43 -1.17
C VAL A 178 -6.14 -18.20 -0.05
N LEU A 179 -5.59 -17.48 0.94
CA LEU A 179 -4.84 -18.03 2.06
C LEU A 179 -5.61 -17.86 3.37
N ASP A 180 -5.34 -18.76 4.33
CA ASP A 180 -5.80 -18.65 5.71
C ASP A 180 -5.01 -17.57 6.48
N TYR A 181 -5.63 -16.97 7.49
CA TYR A 181 -5.01 -15.91 8.29
C TYR A 181 -3.76 -16.37 9.04
N HIS A 182 -3.68 -17.65 9.43
CA HIS A 182 -2.51 -18.20 10.13
C HIS A 182 -1.21 -18.06 9.32
N VAL A 183 -1.32 -18.05 7.98
CA VAL A 183 -0.17 -17.97 7.06
C VAL A 183 0.50 -16.60 7.07
N ILE A 184 -0.17 -15.56 7.59
CA ILE A 184 0.34 -14.19 7.65
C ILE A 184 0.56 -13.67 9.08
N LEU A 185 0.26 -14.47 10.11
CA LEU A 185 0.34 -14.05 11.52
C LEU A 185 1.74 -13.60 11.95
N ASP A 186 2.78 -14.17 11.34
CA ASP A 186 4.18 -13.79 11.53
C ASP A 186 4.50 -12.39 11.01
N LEU A 187 3.75 -11.90 10.00
CA LEU A 187 3.93 -10.60 9.36
C LEU A 187 3.15 -9.46 10.03
N VAL A 188 2.02 -9.78 10.68
CA VAL A 188 1.14 -8.80 11.36
C VAL A 188 1.88 -7.88 12.34
N PRO A 189 2.86 -8.33 13.14
CA PRO A 189 3.55 -7.47 14.10
C PRO A 189 4.40 -6.40 13.44
N LEU A 190 5.03 -6.74 12.31
CA LEU A 190 5.81 -5.79 11.52
C LEU A 190 4.88 -4.75 10.91
N VAL A 191 3.75 -5.19 10.38
CA VAL A 191 2.69 -4.30 9.87
C VAL A 191 2.18 -3.38 10.98
N ALA A 192 1.95 -3.92 12.18
CA ALA A 192 1.49 -3.15 13.34
C ALA A 192 2.54 -2.12 13.78
N SER A 193 3.83 -2.48 13.85
CA SER A 193 4.89 -1.52 14.20
C SER A 193 4.98 -0.37 13.19
N ILE A 194 4.84 -0.64 11.90
CA ILE A 194 4.85 0.39 10.85
C ILE A 194 3.71 1.41 11.07
N TRP A 195 2.52 0.90 11.38
CA TRP A 195 1.36 1.76 11.65
C TRP A 195 1.53 2.59 12.93
N PHE A 196 1.84 1.94 14.05
CA PHE A 196 1.90 2.62 15.36
C PHE A 196 3.13 3.52 15.51
N ASP A 197 4.22 3.29 14.79
CA ASP A 197 5.34 4.24 14.68
C ASP A 197 4.95 5.56 13.99
N GLY A 198 3.84 5.59 13.26
CA GLY A 198 3.44 6.78 12.50
C GLY A 198 4.15 6.97 11.19
N ARG A 199 4.69 5.89 10.62
CA ARG A 199 5.35 5.90 9.31
C ARG A 199 4.35 5.99 8.15
N VAL A 200 3.06 5.87 8.46
CA VAL A 200 1.95 5.92 7.51
C VAL A 200 1.12 7.18 7.78
N ASP A 201 1.68 8.36 7.53
CA ASP A 201 0.93 9.63 7.54
C ASP A 201 0.54 10.02 6.10
N ASN A 202 -0.13 9.11 5.38
CA ASN A 202 -0.80 9.47 4.12
C ASN A 202 -2.26 9.83 4.44
N SER A 203 -2.73 10.99 4.01
CA SER A 203 -4.08 11.51 4.31
C SER A 203 -5.20 10.57 3.86
N GLU A 204 -4.91 9.70 2.89
CA GLU A 204 -5.80 8.69 2.34
C GLU A 204 -5.82 7.38 3.15
N PHE A 205 -4.72 7.04 3.83
CA PHE A 205 -4.63 5.81 4.59
C PHE A 205 -5.09 6.04 6.03
N LYS A 206 -6.37 5.72 6.29
CA LYS A 206 -6.95 5.76 7.64
C LYS A 206 -7.53 4.40 8.04
N LEU A 207 -7.19 3.94 9.23
CA LEU A 207 -7.85 2.81 9.88
C LEU A 207 -8.97 3.32 10.78
N THR A 208 -10.08 2.58 10.83
CA THR A 208 -11.11 2.86 11.83
C THR A 208 -10.61 2.47 13.23
N ASN A 209 -11.17 3.04 14.29
CA ASN A 209 -10.75 2.74 15.67
C ASN A 209 -10.81 1.23 15.98
N ILE A 210 -11.83 0.52 15.45
CA ILE A 210 -11.96 -0.93 15.59
C ILE A 210 -10.87 -1.67 14.82
N GLN A 211 -10.53 -1.22 13.60
CA GLN A 211 -9.43 -1.80 12.81
C GLN A 211 -8.07 -1.56 13.49
N ALA A 212 -7.84 -0.37 14.05
CA ALA A 212 -6.63 -0.06 14.80
C ALA A 212 -6.53 -0.87 16.10
N ALA A 213 -7.62 -1.00 16.84
CA ALA A 213 -7.68 -1.84 18.04
C ALA A 213 -7.44 -3.32 17.70
N LEU A 214 -7.98 -3.82 16.58
CA LEU A 214 -7.74 -5.18 16.10
C LEU A 214 -6.27 -5.40 15.71
N LEU A 215 -5.66 -4.44 15.00
CA LEU A 215 -4.23 -4.48 14.66
C LEU A 215 -3.36 -4.50 15.91
N LEU A 216 -3.72 -3.71 16.92
CA LEU A 216 -3.02 -3.68 18.21
C LEU A 216 -3.17 -5.00 18.96
N ALA A 217 -4.39 -5.54 19.04
CA ALA A 217 -4.69 -6.76 19.77
C ALA A 217 -3.92 -7.95 19.19
N VAL A 218 -4.01 -8.16 17.88
CA VAL A 218 -3.37 -9.31 17.20
C VAL A 218 -1.87 -9.07 17.00
N GLY A 219 -1.49 -7.87 16.54
CA GLY A 219 -0.12 -7.55 16.15
C GLY A 219 0.83 -7.23 17.31
N LEU A 220 0.38 -6.43 18.28
CA LEU A 220 1.24 -5.97 19.39
C LEU A 220 0.97 -6.73 20.70
N GLN A 221 -0.29 -6.93 21.09
CA GLN A 221 -0.63 -7.67 22.31
C GLN A 221 -0.58 -9.19 22.14
N ARG A 222 -0.54 -9.69 20.90
CA ARG A 222 -0.53 -11.13 20.58
C ARG A 222 -1.71 -11.88 21.18
N LYS A 223 -2.90 -11.27 21.08
CA LYS A 223 -4.18 -11.90 21.42
C LYS A 223 -4.69 -12.73 20.26
N THR A 224 -5.44 -13.78 20.58
CA THR A 224 -6.21 -14.50 19.57
C THR A 224 -7.41 -13.64 19.14
N ILE A 225 -7.99 -13.98 18.00
CA ILE A 225 -9.20 -13.31 17.52
C ILE A 225 -10.35 -13.56 18.49
N ASP A 226 -10.42 -14.75 19.07
CA ASP A 226 -11.44 -15.13 20.07
C ASP A 226 -11.29 -14.35 21.39
N ASP A 227 -10.06 -14.07 21.82
CA ASP A 227 -9.80 -13.21 22.99
C ASP A 227 -10.33 -11.79 22.74
N PHE A 228 -10.10 -11.26 21.54
CA PHE A 228 -10.58 -9.94 21.14
C PHE A 228 -12.10 -9.90 20.90
N GLU A 229 -12.68 -11.01 20.43
CA GLU A 229 -14.13 -11.19 20.27
C GLU A 229 -14.87 -10.93 21.60
N LYS A 230 -14.35 -11.52 22.69
CA LYS A 230 -14.90 -11.36 24.04
C LYS A 230 -14.79 -9.93 24.57
N GLU A 231 -13.79 -9.15 24.12
CA GLU A 231 -13.58 -7.78 24.56
C GLU A 231 -14.53 -6.77 23.90
N ILE A 232 -14.77 -6.91 22.59
CA ILE A 232 -15.58 -5.95 21.82
C ILE A 232 -17.04 -6.39 21.67
N GLY A 233 -17.32 -7.70 21.74
CA GLY A 233 -18.67 -8.23 21.54
C GLY A 233 -19.12 -8.23 20.07
N LEU A 234 -18.19 -8.29 19.13
CA LEU A 234 -18.43 -8.51 17.70
C LEU A 234 -18.24 -10.00 17.37
N SER A 235 -18.78 -10.51 16.26
CA SER A 235 -18.52 -11.91 15.89
C SER A 235 -17.14 -12.11 15.25
N ALA A 236 -16.53 -13.28 15.47
CA ALA A 236 -15.23 -13.64 14.86
C ALA A 236 -15.21 -13.46 13.33
N SER A 237 -16.31 -13.79 12.64
CA SER A 237 -16.43 -13.61 11.18
C SER A 237 -16.36 -12.14 10.76
N GLN A 238 -16.94 -11.22 11.56
CA GLN A 238 -16.85 -9.78 11.30
C GLN A 238 -15.41 -9.28 11.53
N LEU A 239 -14.76 -9.75 12.59
CA LEU A 239 -13.37 -9.41 12.91
C LEU A 239 -12.42 -9.84 11.80
N LEU A 240 -12.57 -11.06 11.29
CA LEU A 240 -11.81 -11.55 10.14
C LEU A 240 -12.07 -10.71 8.88
N ALA A 241 -13.32 -10.31 8.61
CA ALA A 241 -13.64 -9.42 7.49
C ALA A 241 -12.95 -8.04 7.63
N PHE A 242 -12.91 -7.47 8.83
CA PHE A 242 -12.16 -6.23 9.07
C PHE A 242 -10.65 -6.43 8.92
N PHE A 243 -10.13 -7.57 9.36
CA PHE A 243 -8.73 -7.94 9.23
C PHE A 243 -8.32 -8.06 7.75
N ILE A 244 -9.12 -8.71 6.90
CA ILE A 244 -8.89 -8.80 5.45
C ILE A 244 -8.86 -7.41 4.82
N LYS A 245 -9.84 -6.55 5.14
CA LYS A 245 -9.88 -5.16 4.63
C LYS A 245 -8.65 -4.36 5.04
N MET A 246 -8.18 -4.55 6.27
CA MET A 246 -6.99 -3.88 6.79
C MET A 246 -5.71 -4.38 6.09
N ILE A 247 -5.51 -5.69 5.97
CA ILE A 247 -4.34 -6.26 5.29
C ILE A 247 -4.32 -5.88 3.80
N ARG A 248 -5.49 -5.81 3.15
CA ARG A 248 -5.61 -5.30 1.78
C ARG A 248 -5.07 -3.87 1.66
N LYS A 249 -5.49 -2.97 2.56
CA LYS A 249 -4.98 -1.58 2.59
C LYS A 249 -3.45 -1.56 2.70
N PHE A 250 -2.86 -2.34 3.61
CA PHE A 250 -1.39 -2.40 3.77
C PHE A 250 -0.70 -3.01 2.55
N SER A 251 -1.27 -4.06 1.96
CA SER A 251 -0.74 -4.67 0.73
C SER A 251 -0.76 -3.68 -0.43
N ASP A 252 -1.82 -2.91 -0.59
CA ASP A 252 -1.95 -1.90 -1.64
C ASP A 252 -0.94 -0.76 -1.42
N LEU A 253 -0.78 -0.31 -0.16
CA LEU A 253 0.23 0.68 0.20
C LEU A 253 1.66 0.19 -0.13
N PHE A 254 2.02 -1.04 0.23
CA PHE A 254 3.35 -1.57 -0.07
C PHE A 254 3.59 -1.72 -1.58
N LYS A 255 2.55 -2.09 -2.34
CA LYS A 255 2.63 -2.14 -3.81
C LYS A 255 2.81 -0.75 -4.40
N GLU A 256 2.02 0.22 -3.96
CA GLU A 256 2.11 1.61 -4.40
C GLU A 256 3.52 2.16 -4.20
N GLN A 257 4.08 2.00 -3.00
CA GLN A 257 5.45 2.46 -2.69
C GLN A 257 6.51 1.79 -3.56
N LYS A 258 6.36 0.50 -3.88
CA LYS A 258 7.26 -0.17 -4.84
C LYS A 258 7.08 0.36 -6.26
N THR A 259 5.84 0.54 -6.72
CA THR A 259 5.57 1.06 -8.07
C THR A 259 6.10 2.48 -8.23
N LEU A 260 5.92 3.35 -7.24
CA LEU A 260 6.45 4.72 -7.24
C LEU A 260 7.97 4.69 -7.39
N ALA A 261 8.66 3.91 -6.55
CA ALA A 261 10.11 3.77 -6.64
C ALA A 261 10.59 3.23 -8.00
N TYR A 262 9.90 2.23 -8.59
CA TYR A 262 10.24 1.75 -9.93
C TYR A 262 10.02 2.81 -11.00
N THR A 263 8.95 3.60 -10.92
CA THR A 263 8.70 4.69 -11.87
C THR A 263 9.77 5.78 -11.78
N GLU A 264 10.22 6.12 -10.56
CA GLU A 264 11.32 7.07 -10.35
C GLU A 264 12.64 6.53 -10.91
N GLU A 265 12.97 5.25 -10.67
CA GLU A 265 14.15 4.60 -11.25
C GLU A 265 14.12 4.62 -12.78
N ILE A 266 12.99 4.30 -13.40
CA ILE A 266 12.82 4.33 -14.86
C ILE A 266 12.96 5.77 -15.39
N ASN A 267 12.37 6.76 -14.72
CA ASN A 267 12.46 8.15 -15.12
C ASN A 267 13.90 8.69 -15.00
N ASN A 268 14.61 8.34 -13.92
CA ASN A 268 16.02 8.70 -13.74
C ASN A 268 16.92 7.99 -14.77
N ALA A 269 16.66 6.72 -15.08
CA ALA A 269 17.34 6.01 -16.16
C ALA A 269 17.07 6.67 -17.54
N ARG A 270 15.83 7.08 -17.80
CA ARG A 270 15.48 7.83 -19.03
C ARG A 270 16.17 9.18 -19.09
N ALA A 271 16.21 9.94 -17.99
CA ALA A 271 16.87 11.24 -17.90
C ALA A 271 18.40 11.13 -18.04
N THR A 272 19.02 10.08 -17.52
CA THR A 272 20.45 9.83 -17.71
C THR A 272 20.78 9.39 -19.14
N ILE A 273 19.94 8.56 -19.75
CA ILE A 273 20.08 8.19 -21.17
C ILE A 273 19.91 9.41 -22.08
N SER A 274 18.92 10.27 -21.83
CA SER A 274 18.73 11.51 -22.61
C SER A 274 19.88 12.51 -22.41
N ALA A 275 20.41 12.65 -21.20
CA ALA A 275 21.59 13.47 -20.92
C ALA A 275 22.89 12.92 -21.56
N GLN A 276 23.02 11.59 -21.68
CA GLN A 276 24.14 10.97 -22.39
C GLN A 276 24.04 11.14 -23.92
N GLN A 277 22.82 11.15 -24.48
CA GLN A 277 22.60 11.44 -25.90
C GLN A 277 22.91 12.90 -26.24
N SER A 278 22.60 13.86 -25.37
CA SER A 278 22.95 15.27 -25.60
C SER A 278 24.46 15.52 -25.56
N ASN A 279 25.21 14.86 -24.66
CA ASN A 279 26.68 15.02 -24.57
C ASN A 279 27.49 14.30 -25.66
N LYS A 280 26.91 13.34 -26.40
CA LYS A 280 27.58 12.71 -27.55
C LYS A 280 27.59 13.57 -28.81
N SER A 281 26.90 14.72 -28.79
CA SER A 281 26.84 15.68 -29.90
C SER A 281 27.95 16.75 -29.87
N THR A 282 28.84 16.72 -28.86
CA THR A 282 29.86 17.76 -28.64
C THR A 282 31.29 17.20 -28.66
N GLY A 283 31.58 16.29 -29.58
CA GLY A 283 32.92 15.75 -29.75
C GLY A 283 33.13 15.04 -31.09
N GLY A 284 33.29 15.81 -32.18
CA GLY A 284 33.85 15.30 -33.44
C GLY A 284 33.27 15.93 -34.72
N ASN A 285 34.08 16.77 -35.36
CA ASN A 285 33.97 17.34 -36.71
C ASN A 285 32.87 18.38 -37.04
N LYS A 286 33.32 19.64 -37.09
CA LYS A 286 32.71 20.74 -37.84
C LYS A 286 32.66 20.41 -39.35
N ALA A 287 31.56 19.82 -39.82
CA ALA A 287 31.04 20.16 -41.13
C ALA A 287 29.94 21.22 -40.90
N LYS A 288 30.14 22.44 -41.42
CA LYS A 288 29.11 23.49 -41.40
C LYS A 288 27.85 22.93 -42.07
N ARG A 289 26.79 22.71 -41.28
CA ARG A 289 25.44 22.54 -41.83
C ARG A 289 24.94 23.92 -42.20
N ASP A 290 24.65 24.09 -43.49
CA ASP A 290 24.11 25.33 -44.05
C ASP A 290 22.60 25.35 -43.79
N VAL A 291 22.09 26.42 -43.19
CA VAL A 291 20.70 26.57 -42.70
C VAL A 291 19.73 26.86 -43.86
N THR A 292 20.22 26.87 -45.10
CA THR A 292 19.47 27.26 -46.31
C THR A 292 18.99 26.10 -47.17
N LYS A 293 19.24 24.84 -46.77
CA LYS A 293 18.73 23.64 -47.46
C LYS A 293 17.76 22.87 -46.57
N GLU A 294 16.45 23.13 -46.76
CA GLU A 294 15.36 22.49 -46.02
C GLU A 294 15.23 20.97 -46.27
N GLU A 295 15.79 20.46 -47.37
CA GLU A 295 15.75 19.03 -47.74
C GLU A 295 16.51 18.09 -46.78
N GLN A 296 17.35 18.63 -45.89
CA GLN A 296 18.11 17.84 -44.92
C GLN A 296 17.45 17.74 -43.53
N TRP A 297 16.25 18.30 -43.36
CA TRP A 297 15.52 18.28 -42.09
C TRP A 297 14.29 17.38 -42.07
N ASP A 298 14.07 16.60 -43.12
CA ASP A 298 13.07 15.54 -43.12
C ASP A 298 13.67 14.26 -42.49
N PRO A 299 13.16 13.76 -41.35
CA PRO A 299 13.68 12.54 -40.71
C PRO A 299 13.43 11.26 -41.53
N ASN A 300 12.62 11.35 -42.59
CA ASN A 300 12.41 10.28 -43.56
C ASN A 300 12.85 10.78 -44.95
N THR A 301 14.15 10.70 -45.24
CA THR A 301 14.62 10.87 -46.63
C THR A 301 14.40 9.61 -47.47
N GLU A 302 14.06 8.49 -46.85
CA GLU A 302 13.70 7.26 -47.51
C GLU A 302 12.23 6.99 -47.19
N ASP A 303 11.36 7.06 -48.20
CA ASP A 303 10.03 6.49 -48.08
C ASP A 303 10.21 5.00 -47.74
N LEU A 304 9.29 4.44 -46.94
CA LEU A 304 9.23 3.00 -46.64
C LEU A 304 9.25 2.12 -47.90
N ASP A 305 8.93 2.72 -49.05
CA ASP A 305 9.07 2.18 -50.39
C ASP A 305 10.54 1.98 -50.83
N ASP A 306 11.47 2.88 -50.54
CA ASP A 306 12.87 2.79 -51.00
C ASP A 306 13.73 1.84 -50.15
N GLU A 307 13.43 1.71 -48.85
CA GLU A 307 14.11 0.78 -47.94
C GLU A 307 13.63 -0.69 -48.15
N LEU A 308 12.38 -0.88 -48.60
CA LEU A 308 11.94 -2.14 -49.23
C LEU A 308 12.29 -2.09 -50.72
N GLY A 309 13.54 -2.46 -51.05
CA GLY A 309 13.93 -2.74 -52.43
C GLY A 309 12.94 -3.66 -53.17
N LYS A 310 13.04 -3.73 -54.51
CA LYS A 310 12.11 -4.49 -55.38
C LYS A 310 11.73 -5.88 -54.86
N GLU A 311 12.66 -6.57 -54.22
CA GLU A 311 12.46 -7.90 -53.61
C GLU A 311 11.55 -7.88 -52.37
N GLY A 312 11.61 -6.82 -51.56
CA GLY A 312 10.75 -6.62 -50.40
C GLY A 312 9.32 -6.29 -50.82
N ARG A 313 9.15 -5.45 -51.85
CA ARG A 313 7.83 -5.14 -52.42
C ARG A 313 7.23 -6.33 -53.16
N GLU A 314 8.01 -7.11 -53.90
CA GLU A 314 7.54 -8.36 -54.49
C GLU A 314 7.13 -9.37 -53.42
N ARG A 315 7.92 -9.55 -52.36
CA ARG A 315 7.55 -10.42 -51.23
C ARG A 315 6.31 -9.94 -50.49
N LEU A 316 6.18 -8.64 -50.24
CA LEU A 316 5.01 -8.09 -49.56
C LEU A 316 3.77 -8.16 -50.45
N ARG A 317 3.92 -7.96 -51.76
CA ARG A 317 2.84 -8.07 -52.74
C ARG A 317 2.47 -9.51 -53.06
N GLU A 318 3.41 -10.46 -52.96
CA GLU A 318 3.16 -11.90 -52.97
C GLU A 318 2.48 -12.35 -51.69
N LEU A 319 2.90 -11.85 -50.52
CA LEU A 319 2.23 -12.09 -49.24
C LEU A 319 0.82 -11.51 -49.22
N GLN A 320 0.63 -10.30 -49.75
CA GLN A 320 -0.69 -9.69 -49.91
C GLN A 320 -1.51 -10.42 -50.99
N LYS A 321 -0.94 -10.83 -52.14
CA LYS A 321 -1.66 -11.67 -53.13
C LYS A 321 -1.99 -13.04 -52.58
N ALA A 322 -1.15 -13.63 -51.73
CA ALA A 322 -1.42 -14.90 -51.07
C ALA A 322 -2.47 -14.74 -49.96
N SER A 323 -2.48 -13.60 -49.25
CA SER A 323 -3.50 -13.32 -48.23
C SER A 323 -4.83 -12.85 -48.81
N LEU A 324 -4.81 -12.19 -49.96
CA LEU A 324 -5.99 -11.59 -50.62
C LEU A 324 -6.53 -12.44 -51.78
N GLY A 325 -5.72 -13.33 -52.35
CA GLY A 325 -6.04 -14.14 -53.53
C GLY A 325 -7.16 -15.16 -53.35
N ASP A 326 -7.64 -15.34 -52.12
CA ASP A 326 -8.81 -16.17 -51.82
C ASP A 326 -10.00 -15.36 -51.29
N VAL A 327 -9.85 -14.05 -51.05
CA VAL A 327 -10.93 -13.22 -50.47
C VAL A 327 -11.90 -12.75 -51.55
N GLU A 328 -11.42 -12.42 -52.75
CA GLU A 328 -12.28 -12.05 -53.89
C GLU A 328 -13.16 -13.22 -54.34
N LYS A 329 -12.66 -14.47 -54.33
CA LYS A 329 -13.47 -15.66 -54.65
C LYS A 329 -14.41 -16.08 -53.51
N MET A 330 -14.12 -15.68 -52.27
CA MET A 330 -14.99 -15.96 -51.11
C MET A 330 -16.22 -15.06 -51.06
N TYR A 331 -16.17 -13.84 -51.63
CA TYR A 331 -17.26 -12.85 -51.54
C TYR A 331 -17.71 -12.26 -52.87
N ALA A 332 -17.13 -12.65 -54.01
CA ALA A 332 -17.65 -12.24 -55.32
C ALA A 332 -19.09 -12.75 -55.50
N ILE A 333 -20.00 -11.83 -55.80
CA ILE A 333 -21.29 -12.13 -56.41
C ILE A 333 -21.03 -12.20 -57.92
N ALA A 334 -21.49 -13.27 -58.57
CA ALA A 334 -21.32 -13.44 -60.01
C ALA A 334 -21.87 -12.20 -60.73
N LYS A 335 -21.00 -11.52 -61.48
CA LYS A 335 -21.30 -10.27 -62.17
C LYS A 335 -21.67 -10.60 -63.61
N ASP A 336 -22.79 -11.31 -63.76
CA ASP A 336 -23.42 -11.59 -65.05
C ASP A 336 -24.94 -11.44 -64.87
N ASP A 337 -25.63 -10.91 -65.87
CA ASP A 337 -27.08 -10.57 -65.83
C ASP A 337 -27.99 -11.83 -65.80
N SER A 338 -27.44 -12.97 -65.38
CA SER A 338 -28.06 -14.29 -65.32
C SER A 338 -28.13 -14.86 -63.89
N VAL A 339 -28.09 -14.02 -62.86
CA VAL A 339 -28.36 -14.45 -61.48
C VAL A 339 -29.85 -14.78 -61.34
N ASP A 340 -30.17 -16.06 -61.25
CA ASP A 340 -31.54 -16.56 -61.09
C ASP A 340 -32.04 -16.31 -59.65
N TRP A 341 -32.77 -15.21 -59.46
CA TRP A 341 -33.28 -14.74 -58.15
C TRP A 341 -34.50 -15.54 -57.64
N SER A 342 -35.02 -16.46 -58.44
CA SER A 342 -36.23 -17.25 -58.14
C SER A 342 -36.15 -18.05 -56.84
N MET A 343 -34.96 -18.58 -56.49
CA MET A 343 -34.75 -19.28 -55.22
C MET A 343 -34.70 -18.37 -53.99
N ALA A 344 -34.30 -17.11 -54.16
CA ALA A 344 -34.23 -16.11 -53.10
C ALA A 344 -35.63 -15.57 -52.75
N GLU A 345 -36.50 -15.39 -53.76
CA GLU A 345 -37.90 -14.97 -53.56
C GLU A 345 -38.73 -16.03 -52.83
N ALA A 346 -38.54 -17.32 -53.14
CA ALA A 346 -39.21 -18.42 -52.44
C ALA A 346 -38.84 -18.53 -50.95
N GLN A 347 -37.71 -17.94 -50.53
CA GLN A 347 -37.26 -17.92 -49.14
C GLN A 347 -37.94 -16.82 -48.31
N ILE A 348 -38.47 -15.78 -48.98
CA ILE A 348 -39.20 -14.67 -48.37
C ILE A 348 -40.67 -15.04 -48.12
N ASP A 349 -41.24 -15.92 -48.95
CA ASP A 349 -42.67 -16.29 -48.91
C ASP A 349 -43.02 -17.28 -47.76
N LYS A 350 -42.01 -17.93 -47.19
CA LYS A 350 -42.17 -18.74 -45.96
C LYS A 350 -41.99 -17.83 -44.74
N LYS A 351 -43.11 -17.37 -44.18
CA LYS A 351 -43.17 -16.58 -42.93
C LYS A 351 -42.34 -17.22 -41.79
N GLY A 352 -41.09 -16.77 -41.65
CA GLY A 352 -40.16 -17.18 -40.59
C GLY A 352 -39.00 -16.19 -40.45
N LYS A 353 -38.91 -15.54 -39.30
CA LYS A 353 -38.00 -14.44 -38.90
C LYS A 353 -36.50 -14.64 -39.23
N SER A 354 -36.06 -14.32 -40.45
CA SER A 354 -34.65 -13.96 -40.71
C SER A 354 -34.55 -12.93 -41.83
N THR A 355 -33.93 -11.78 -41.53
CA THR A 355 -33.72 -10.64 -42.45
C THR A 355 -32.55 -10.82 -43.42
N VAL A 356 -31.99 -12.03 -43.52
CA VAL A 356 -30.78 -12.33 -44.30
C VAL A 356 -31.11 -13.38 -45.36
N VAL A 357 -30.94 -13.02 -46.63
CA VAL A 357 -31.18 -13.89 -47.80
C VAL A 357 -29.82 -14.32 -48.35
N SER A 358 -29.66 -15.61 -48.65
CA SER A 358 -28.39 -16.16 -49.14
C SER A 358 -28.53 -16.68 -50.57
N VAL A 359 -27.80 -16.09 -51.51
CA VAL A 359 -27.71 -16.55 -52.90
C VAL A 359 -26.52 -17.50 -53.06
N LYS A 360 -26.69 -18.61 -53.78
CA LYS A 360 -25.67 -19.64 -53.95
C LYS A 360 -24.77 -19.28 -55.15
N ASN A 361 -23.48 -19.03 -54.89
CA ASN A 361 -22.50 -18.84 -55.96
C ASN A 361 -21.81 -20.18 -56.31
N PRO A 362 -21.89 -20.66 -57.56
CA PRO A 362 -21.23 -21.90 -57.99
C PRO A 362 -19.69 -21.83 -58.06
N GLU A 363 -19.08 -20.64 -58.09
CA GLU A 363 -17.60 -20.49 -58.14
C GLU A 363 -16.91 -20.40 -56.76
N SER A 364 -17.68 -20.51 -55.67
CA SER A 364 -17.13 -20.43 -54.31
C SER A 364 -16.37 -21.70 -53.92
N THR A 365 -15.13 -21.56 -53.46
CA THR A 365 -14.25 -22.67 -53.03
C THR A 365 -14.56 -23.23 -51.64
N LYS A 366 -15.51 -22.64 -50.88
CA LYS A 366 -15.99 -23.22 -49.61
C LYS A 366 -17.08 -24.25 -49.86
N LYS A 367 -16.75 -25.55 -49.77
CA LYS A 367 -17.75 -26.58 -49.46
C LYS A 367 -18.30 -26.31 -48.06
N ARG A 368 -19.48 -25.69 -48.01
CA ARG A 368 -20.23 -25.46 -46.77
C ARG A 368 -20.77 -26.82 -46.31
N ASN A 369 -20.00 -27.58 -45.53
CA ASN A 369 -20.50 -28.77 -44.85
C ASN A 369 -21.46 -28.32 -43.73
N LEU A 370 -22.73 -28.13 -44.06
CA LEU A 370 -23.79 -28.27 -43.06
C LEU A 370 -23.91 -29.77 -42.76
N VAL A 371 -23.27 -30.23 -41.68
CA VAL A 371 -23.62 -31.50 -41.06
C VAL A 371 -24.76 -31.23 -40.09
N MET A 372 -25.96 -31.67 -40.44
CA MET A 372 -27.02 -31.87 -39.45
C MET A 372 -26.53 -32.93 -38.46
N GLY A 373 -26.38 -32.56 -37.18
CA GLY A 373 -26.31 -33.53 -36.07
C GLY A 373 -24.93 -34.03 -35.65
N GLY A 374 -23.96 -33.15 -35.41
CA GLY A 374 -22.73 -33.50 -34.67
C GLY A 374 -22.78 -32.97 -33.24
N THR A 375 -22.91 -33.84 -32.24
CA THR A 375 -22.96 -33.48 -30.82
C THR A 375 -21.60 -32.98 -30.32
N ALA A 376 -21.60 -32.05 -29.36
CA ALA A 376 -20.43 -31.35 -28.82
C ALA A 376 -19.24 -32.24 -28.37
N ASN A 377 -19.48 -33.53 -28.10
CA ASN A 377 -18.43 -34.48 -27.76
C ASN A 377 -17.44 -34.76 -28.91
N ASP A 378 -17.86 -34.68 -30.17
CA ASP A 378 -16.97 -34.94 -31.32
C ASP A 378 -16.00 -33.78 -31.59
N VAL A 379 -16.38 -32.57 -31.21
CA VAL A 379 -15.52 -31.38 -31.29
C VAL A 379 -14.46 -31.43 -30.19
N LEU A 380 -14.86 -31.77 -28.96
CA LEU A 380 -13.92 -31.95 -27.84
C LEU A 380 -12.94 -33.10 -28.06
N ALA A 381 -13.36 -34.20 -28.70
CA ALA A 381 -12.48 -35.31 -29.04
C ALA A 381 -11.43 -34.95 -30.11
N LYS A 382 -11.76 -34.02 -31.03
CA LYS A 382 -10.82 -33.50 -32.02
C LYS A 382 -9.81 -32.55 -31.39
N GLU A 383 -10.23 -31.63 -30.54
CA GLU A 383 -9.33 -30.71 -29.83
C GLU A 383 -8.39 -31.46 -28.87
N ALA A 384 -8.87 -32.50 -28.19
CA ALA A 384 -8.04 -33.35 -27.34
C ALA A 384 -6.94 -34.10 -28.13
N LYS A 385 -7.21 -34.52 -29.37
CA LYS A 385 -6.23 -35.17 -30.24
C LYS A 385 -5.16 -34.19 -30.76
N GLU A 386 -5.50 -32.93 -30.99
CA GLU A 386 -4.52 -31.92 -31.42
C GLU A 386 -3.59 -31.49 -30.27
N LEU A 387 -4.09 -31.42 -29.04
CA LEU A 387 -3.27 -31.13 -27.84
C LEU A 387 -2.22 -32.22 -27.54
N VAL A 388 -2.51 -33.49 -27.85
CA VAL A 388 -1.53 -34.59 -27.68
C VAL A 388 -0.43 -34.54 -28.74
N ARG A 389 -0.73 -34.13 -29.98
CA ARG A 389 0.29 -33.92 -31.03
C ARG A 389 1.25 -32.76 -30.70
N GLY A 390 0.76 -31.72 -30.02
CA GLY A 390 1.58 -30.58 -29.60
C GLY A 390 2.62 -30.90 -28.51
N LYS A 391 2.42 -31.95 -27.71
CA LYS A 391 3.38 -32.39 -26.67
C LYS A 391 4.45 -33.37 -27.19
N ALA A 392 4.22 -34.03 -28.32
CA ALA A 392 5.15 -35.02 -28.87
C ALA A 392 6.34 -34.39 -29.65
N SER A 393 6.25 -33.12 -30.08
CA SER A 393 7.32 -32.49 -30.88
C SER A 393 8.41 -31.76 -30.07
N ARG A 394 8.33 -31.74 -28.73
CA ARG A 394 9.28 -31.03 -27.85
C ARG A 394 10.30 -31.92 -27.14
N ARG A 395 10.46 -33.18 -27.57
CA ARG A 395 11.31 -34.15 -26.88
C ARG A 395 12.16 -34.98 -27.83
N ASP A 396 12.96 -34.35 -28.67
CA ASP A 396 14.18 -34.98 -29.17
C ASP A 396 15.24 -33.93 -29.54
N GLY A 397 16.44 -34.08 -29.00
CA GLY A 397 17.51 -33.07 -29.07
C GLY A 397 18.54 -33.15 -27.93
N GLY A 398 18.83 -34.34 -27.40
CA GLY A 398 19.91 -34.56 -26.44
C GLY A 398 21.14 -35.15 -27.12
N LYS A 399 22.18 -34.33 -27.35
CA LYS A 399 23.47 -34.76 -27.88
C LYS A 399 24.27 -35.57 -26.84
N SER A 400 24.74 -36.72 -27.30
CA SER A 400 25.65 -37.72 -26.71
C SER A 400 26.88 -37.15 -25.97
N ALA A 401 27.05 -37.53 -24.70
CA ALA A 401 28.32 -37.43 -23.97
C ALA A 401 29.06 -38.79 -23.97
N LYS A 402 30.30 -38.77 -24.48
CA LYS A 402 31.24 -39.89 -24.56
C LYS A 402 31.57 -40.46 -23.17
N ARG A 403 31.44 -41.78 -23.05
CA ARG A 403 32.13 -42.60 -22.03
C ARG A 403 33.65 -42.48 -22.22
N ARG A 404 34.38 -42.23 -21.13
CA ARG A 404 35.81 -42.54 -21.01
C ARG A 404 35.99 -43.42 -19.78
N LYS A 405 36.39 -44.68 -20.01
CA LYS A 405 37.07 -45.53 -19.02
C LYS A 405 38.49 -44.99 -18.90
N VAL A 406 38.96 -44.72 -17.69
CA VAL A 406 39.89 -45.51 -16.84
C VAL A 406 39.81 -44.89 -15.45
#